data_AF-A0A1C6KXQ3-F1
#
_entry.id   AF-A0A1C6KXQ3-F1
#
_cell.length_a   1.000
_cell.length_b   1.000
_cell.length_c   1.000
_cell.angle_alpha   90.00
_cell.angle_beta   90.00
_cell.angle_gamma   90.00
#
_symmetry.space_group_name_H-M   'P 1'
#
loop_
_entity.id
_entity.type
_entity.pdbx_description
1 polymer ?
#
loop_
_entity_poly.entity_id
_entity_poly.type
_entity_poly.pdbx_seq_one_letter_code
_entity_poly.pdbx_strand_id
1 'polypeptide(L)'
;MAKYYAVKVGKTPGVYTSWSECEEQVKGFKGAKYKSFNTLDDANEFVGITNNTNINKEIMNCITCELHGIREGVENKDFEFILDRVDIIADMLNIKLD
;
A
#
# COMPACT_ATOMS: atom_id res chain seq x y z
N MET A 1 0.68 -24.39 14.41
CA MET A 1 0.82 -23.49 13.26
C MET A 1 -0.44 -22.63 13.20
N ALA A 2 -0.29 -21.31 13.34
CA ALA A 2 -1.41 -20.39 13.15
C ALA A 2 -1.81 -20.38 11.67
N LYS A 3 -3.11 -20.36 11.37
CA LYS A 3 -3.64 -20.27 10.01
C LYS A 3 -4.36 -18.94 9.86
N TYR A 4 -4.22 -18.33 8.69
CA TYR A 4 -4.96 -17.12 8.32
C TYR A 4 -6.10 -17.51 7.40
N TYR A 5 -7.28 -16.97 7.64
CA TYR A 5 -8.49 -17.23 6.87
C TYR A 5 -8.90 -15.97 6.14
N ALA A 6 -8.77 -15.96 4.82
CA ALA A 6 -9.13 -14.82 4.00
C ALA A 6 -10.52 -15.03 3.40
N VAL A 7 -11.42 -14.07 3.60
CA VAL A 7 -12.78 -14.05 3.06
C VAL A 7 -12.86 -13.00 1.96
N LYS A 8 -12.81 -13.43 0.69
CA LYS A 8 -12.92 -12.55 -0.49
C LYS A 8 -14.36 -12.12 -0.75
N VAL A 9 -15.29 -13.05 -0.53
CA VAL A 9 -16.73 -12.80 -0.69
C VAL A 9 -17.44 -13.45 0.50
N GLY A 10 -18.20 -12.66 1.24
CA GLY A 10 -18.93 -13.08 2.43
C GLY A 10 -19.69 -11.88 3.02
N LYS A 11 -20.16 -12.01 4.25
CA LYS A 11 -20.80 -10.90 4.99
C LYS A 11 -19.82 -9.75 5.19
N THR A 12 -18.63 -10.06 5.68
CA THR A 12 -17.55 -9.11 5.91
C THR A 12 -16.28 -9.66 5.26
N PRO A 13 -15.81 -9.07 4.14
CA PRO A 13 -14.53 -9.44 3.54
C PRO A 13 -13.35 -8.99 4.41
N GLY A 14 -12.31 -9.82 4.50
CA GLY A 14 -11.14 -9.53 5.32
C GLY A 14 -10.31 -10.77 5.64
N VAL A 15 -9.25 -10.58 6.42
CA VAL A 15 -8.40 -11.68 6.91
C VAL A 15 -8.64 -11.87 8.41
N TYR A 16 -8.93 -13.12 8.79
CA TYR A 16 -9.21 -13.55 10.16
C TYR A 16 -8.13 -14.52 10.63
N THR A 17 -7.80 -14.49 11.92
CA THR A 17 -6.84 -15.42 12.54
C THR A 17 -7.51 -16.64 13.16
N SER A 18 -8.84 -16.62 13.29
CA SER A 18 -9.65 -17.70 13.87
C SER A 18 -10.66 -18.24 12.86
N TRP A 19 -10.87 -19.56 12.87
CA TRP A 19 -11.91 -20.18 12.05
C TRP A 19 -13.31 -19.73 12.47
N SER A 20 -13.57 -19.56 13.78
CA SER A 20 -14.90 -19.17 14.28
C SER A 20 -15.37 -17.85 13.66
N GLU A 21 -14.51 -16.82 13.70
CA GLU A 21 -14.81 -15.51 13.13
C GLU A 21 -15.02 -15.59 11.61
N CYS A 22 -14.16 -16.34 10.90
CA CYS A 22 -14.30 -16.57 9.46
C CYS A 22 -15.60 -17.30 9.12
N GLU A 23 -15.95 -18.35 9.88
CA GLU A 23 -17.17 -19.14 9.67
C GLU A 23 -18.40 -18.25 9.79
N GLU A 24 -18.46 -17.39 10.79
CA GLU A 24 -19.57 -16.45 10.98
C GLU A 24 -19.77 -15.53 9.77
N GLN A 25 -18.68 -15.17 9.08
CA GLN A 25 -18.73 -14.30 7.89
C GLN A 25 -19.16 -15.04 6.62
N VAL A 26 -18.95 -16.35 6.52
CA VAL A 26 -19.27 -17.12 5.29
C VAL A 26 -20.55 -17.95 5.44
N LYS A 27 -20.92 -18.33 6.66
CA LYS A 27 -22.05 -19.21 6.95
C LYS A 27 -23.38 -18.52 6.64
N GLY A 28 -24.17 -19.18 5.80
CA GLY A 28 -25.45 -18.67 5.30
C GLY A 28 -25.33 -17.67 4.15
N PHE A 29 -24.12 -17.36 3.67
CA PHE A 29 -23.91 -16.46 2.54
C PHE A 29 -23.80 -17.25 1.23
N LYS A 30 -24.74 -17.04 0.30
CA LYS A 30 -24.73 -17.73 -1.00
C LYS A 30 -23.56 -17.22 -1.86
N GLY A 31 -22.69 -18.13 -2.30
CA GLY A 31 -21.52 -17.78 -3.13
C GLY A 31 -20.33 -17.24 -2.34
N ALA A 32 -20.24 -17.52 -1.04
CA ALA A 32 -19.08 -17.14 -0.24
C ALA A 32 -17.78 -17.74 -0.82
N LYS A 33 -16.73 -16.92 -0.87
CA LYS A 33 -15.38 -17.30 -1.31
C LYS A 33 -14.41 -17.03 -0.18
N TYR A 34 -13.87 -18.09 0.41
CA TYR A 34 -12.86 -18.02 1.45
C TYR A 34 -11.77 -19.05 1.21
N LYS A 35 -10.57 -18.79 1.74
CA LYS A 35 -9.43 -19.71 1.66
C LYS A 35 -8.53 -19.54 2.89
N SER A 36 -7.87 -20.64 3.29
CA SER A 36 -6.89 -20.62 4.38
C SER A 36 -5.46 -20.57 3.84
N PHE A 37 -4.60 -19.84 4.55
CA PHE A 37 -3.21 -19.58 4.21
C PHE A 37 -2.31 -19.75 5.43
N ASN A 38 -1.02 -19.99 5.18
CA ASN A 38 -0.01 -20.12 6.23
C ASN A 38 0.63 -18.76 6.59
N THR A 39 0.41 -17.75 5.76
CA THR A 39 1.04 -16.43 5.78
C THR A 39 -0.05 -15.35 5.69
N LEU A 40 0.14 -14.25 6.41
CA LEU A 40 -0.78 -13.11 6.37
C LEU A 40 -0.77 -12.42 4.98
N ASP A 41 0.38 -12.44 4.31
CA ASP A 41 0.59 -11.81 3.01
C ASP A 41 -0.25 -12.46 1.90
N ASP A 42 -0.14 -13.80 1.72
CA ASP A 42 -1.00 -14.55 0.79
C ASP A 42 -2.49 -14.39 1.10
N ALA A 43 -2.85 -14.30 2.39
CA ALA A 43 -4.21 -14.06 2.80
C ALA A 43 -4.70 -12.67 2.34
N ASN A 44 -3.91 -11.62 2.54
CA ASN A 44 -4.19 -10.26 2.08
C ASN A 44 -4.27 -10.17 0.55
N GLU A 45 -3.39 -10.87 -0.16
CA GLU A 45 -3.42 -10.93 -1.63
C GLU A 45 -4.74 -11.54 -2.12
N PHE A 46 -5.20 -12.62 -1.50
CA PHE A 46 -6.45 -13.28 -1.87
C PHE A 46 -7.67 -12.37 -1.74
N VAL A 47 -7.77 -11.59 -0.66
CA VAL A 47 -8.86 -10.61 -0.47
C VAL A 47 -8.73 -9.37 -1.35
N GLY A 48 -7.59 -9.18 -2.02
CA GLY A 48 -7.33 -7.96 -2.78
C GLY A 48 -7.10 -6.74 -1.89
N ILE A 49 -6.74 -6.96 -0.62
CA ILE A 49 -6.13 -5.93 0.22
C ILE A 49 -4.66 -5.86 -0.22
N THR A 50 -4.44 -5.40 -1.46
CA THR A 50 -3.14 -4.92 -1.85
C THR A 50 -2.95 -3.62 -1.09
N ASN A 51 -2.27 -3.69 0.06
CA ASN A 51 -1.65 -2.50 0.60
C ASN A 51 -0.92 -1.84 -0.59
N ASN A 52 -1.09 -0.53 -0.75
CA ASN A 52 -0.56 0.28 -1.85
C ASN A 52 0.99 0.29 -1.87
N THR A 53 1.66 -0.74 -1.36
CA THR A 53 3.10 -0.83 -1.15
C THR A 53 3.91 -0.80 -2.45
N ASN A 54 3.40 -1.31 -3.58
CA ASN A 54 4.11 -1.19 -4.85
C ASN A 54 4.03 0.23 -5.43
N ILE A 55 2.85 0.84 -5.43
CA ILE A 55 2.67 2.25 -5.83
C ILE A 55 3.47 3.18 -4.91
N ASN A 56 3.42 2.95 -3.59
CA ASN A 56 4.24 3.68 -2.62
C ASN A 56 5.75 3.48 -2.83
N LYS A 57 6.20 2.30 -3.30
CA LYS A 57 7.62 2.05 -3.63
C LYS A 57 8.05 2.80 -4.89
N GLU A 58 7.21 2.82 -5.92
CA GLU A 58 7.50 3.57 -7.15
C GLU A 58 7.55 5.07 -6.87
N ILE A 59 6.60 5.60 -6.11
CA ILE A 59 6.59 6.99 -5.65
C ILE A 59 7.84 7.29 -4.79
N MET A 60 8.19 6.41 -3.85
CA MET A 60 9.40 6.54 -3.02
C MET A 60 10.68 6.60 -3.88
N ASN A 61 10.80 5.76 -4.90
CA ASN A 61 11.97 5.74 -5.77
C ASN A 61 12.09 7.05 -6.57
N CYS A 62 10.99 7.58 -7.09
CA CYS A 62 10.99 8.84 -7.81
C CYS A 62 11.34 10.03 -6.89
N ILE A 63 10.76 10.10 -5.68
CA ILE A 63 11.09 11.14 -4.69
C ILE A 63 12.57 11.08 -4.29
N THR A 64 13.12 9.87 -4.13
CA THR A 64 14.53 9.69 -3.78
C THR A 64 15.46 10.29 -4.84
N CYS A 65 15.10 10.20 -6.12
CA CYS A 65 15.88 10.81 -7.21
C CYS A 65 15.81 12.34 -7.21
N GLU A 66 14.62 12.92 -7.02
CA GLU A 66 14.48 14.39 -6.98
C GLU A 66 15.18 15.01 -5.76
N LEU A 67 15.15 14.33 -4.61
CA LEU A 67 15.89 14.74 -3.41
C LEU A 67 17.41 14.73 -3.61
N HIS A 68 17.95 13.80 -4.41
CA HIS A 68 19.35 13.85 -4.81
C HIS A 68 19.66 15.09 -5.67
N GLY A 69 18.77 15.42 -6.62
CA GLY A 69 18.90 16.65 -7.41
C GLY A 69 18.90 17.91 -6.52
N ILE A 70 18.02 17.99 -5.53
CA ILE A 70 18.01 19.10 -4.57
C ILE A 70 19.35 19.20 -3.83
N ARG A 71 19.90 18.07 -3.38
CA ARG A 71 21.21 18.03 -2.70
C ARG A 71 22.32 18.57 -3.59
N GLU A 72 22.37 18.16 -4.85
CA GLU A 72 23.34 18.67 -5.83
C GLU A 72 23.16 20.17 -6.08
N GLY A 73 21.91 20.63 -6.17
CA GLY A 73 21.58 22.05 -6.30
C GLY A 73 22.08 22.87 -5.10
N VAL A 74 21.94 22.35 -3.87
CA VAL A 74 22.45 22.99 -2.65
C VAL A 74 23.97 23.11 -2.66
N GLU A 75 24.68 22.05 -3.09
CA GLU A 75 26.14 22.05 -3.19
C GLU A 75 26.62 23.10 -4.21
N ASN A 76 25.90 23.25 -5.32
CA ASN A 76 26.21 24.21 -6.38
C ASN A 76 25.62 25.61 -6.16
N LYS A 77 24.82 25.80 -5.10
CA LYS A 77 24.08 27.04 -4.80
C LYS A 77 23.16 27.49 -5.94
N ASP A 78 22.61 26.53 -6.68
CA ASP A 78 21.71 26.79 -7.81
C ASP A 78 20.26 26.82 -7.33
N PHE A 79 19.81 28.00 -6.89
CA PHE A 79 18.49 28.17 -6.30
C PHE A 79 17.34 27.91 -7.28
N GLU A 80 17.53 28.22 -8.57
CA GLU A 80 16.51 27.99 -9.59
C GLU A 80 16.30 26.49 -9.81
N PHE A 81 17.39 25.72 -9.87
CA PHE A 81 17.34 24.26 -9.95
C PHE A 81 16.73 23.60 -8.70
N ILE A 82 17.03 24.13 -7.51
CA ILE A 82 16.44 23.63 -6.26
C ILE A 82 14.91 23.85 -6.25
N LEU A 83 14.45 25.03 -6.65
CA LEU A 83 13.03 25.37 -6.66
C LEU A 83 12.24 24.49 -7.63
N ASP A 84 12.76 24.28 -8.86
CA ASP A 84 12.16 23.36 -9.84
C ASP A 84 11.96 21.95 -9.27
N ARG A 85 12.99 21.40 -8.61
CA ARG A 85 12.91 20.08 -7.97
C ARG A 85 11.94 20.03 -6.80
N VAL A 86 11.84 21.11 -6.04
CA VAL A 86 10.88 21.22 -4.92
C VAL A 86 9.43 21.24 -5.44
N ASP A 87 9.17 21.96 -6.54
CA ASP A 87 7.85 21.98 -7.18
C ASP A 87 7.46 20.60 -7.73
N ILE A 88 8.39 19.88 -8.36
CA ILE A 88 8.16 18.51 -8.85
C ILE A 88 7.76 17.57 -7.71
N ILE A 89 8.46 17.62 -6.58
CA ILE A 89 8.12 16.79 -5.40
C ILE A 89 6.75 17.19 -4.84
N ALA A 90 6.43 18.48 -4.80
CA ALA A 90 5.14 18.96 -4.30
C ALA A 90 3.97 18.45 -5.17
N ASP A 91 4.11 18.48 -6.50
CA ASP A 91 3.13 17.92 -7.43
C ASP A 91 2.96 16.41 -7.24
N MET A 92 4.07 15.67 -7.11
CA MET A 92 4.06 14.22 -6.86
C MET A 92 3.35 13.82 -5.56
N LEU A 93 3.44 14.67 -4.53
CA LEU A 93 2.81 14.45 -3.22
C LEU A 93 1.46 15.15 -3.07
N ASN A 94 1.00 15.88 -4.08
CA ASN A 94 -0.19 16.72 -4.05
C ASN A 94 -0.19 17.70 -2.85
N ILE A 95 0.97 18.33 -2.60
CA ILE A 95 1.19 19.34 -1.56
C ILE A 95 1.14 20.71 -2.22
N LYS A 96 0.41 21.64 -1.60
CA LYS A 96 0.43 23.04 -2.01
C LYS A 96 1.54 23.78 -1.27
N LEU A 97 2.48 24.35 -2.01
CA LEU A 97 3.49 25.27 -1.49
C LEU A 97 2.89 26.70 -1.52
N ASP A 98 3.06 27.44 -0.42
CA ASP A 98 2.58 28.83 -0.24
C ASP A 98 3.79 29.78 -0.17
#